data_AF-A0A496MYF5-F1
#
_entry.id   AF-A0A496MYF5-F1
#
_cell.length_a   1.000
_cell.length_b   1.000
_cell.length_c   1.000
_cell.angle_alpha   90.00
_cell.angle_beta   90.00
_cell.angle_gamma   90.00
#
_symmetry.space_group_name_H-M   'P 1'
#
loop_
_entity.id
_entity.type
_entity.pdbx_description
1 polymer ?
#
loop_
_entity_poly.entity_id
_entity_poly.type
_entity_poly.pdbx_seq_one_letter_code
_entity_poly.pdbx_strand_id
1 'polypeptide(L)'
;MSKVSESNQRVYDKPIGITDPPIDELLDHVSSKYALVIFAAKRARQINSYYRQQDEGVFEFVGPLVDPPTEQKPLSTALLEIQEGMLDHEEG
;
A
#
# COMPACT_ATOMS: atom_id res chain seq x y z
N MET A 1 30.70 11.67 5.48
CA MET A 1 30.43 10.33 6.03
C MET A 1 29.36 9.70 5.17
N SER A 2 29.77 8.78 4.32
CA SER A 2 28.94 8.11 3.32
C SER A 2 27.91 7.24 4.03
N LYS A 3 26.63 7.42 3.69
CA LYS A 3 25.56 6.49 4.08
C LYS A 3 25.88 5.16 3.39
N VAL A 4 26.28 4.17 4.17
CA VAL A 4 26.22 2.77 3.80
C VAL A 4 24.75 2.41 3.82
N SER A 5 24.06 2.54 2.67
CA SER A 5 22.76 1.90 2.50
C SER A 5 23.04 0.43 2.21
N GLU A 6 22.75 -0.42 3.18
CA GLU A 6 22.74 -1.86 3.05
C GLU A 6 22.03 -2.27 1.75
N SER A 7 22.82 -2.78 0.82
CA SER A 7 22.32 -3.57 -0.29
C SER A 7 21.79 -4.88 0.29
N ASN A 8 20.57 -4.87 0.84
CA ASN A 8 19.81 -6.10 0.96
C ASN A 8 19.61 -6.59 -0.47
N GLN A 9 20.28 -7.68 -0.81
CA GLN A 9 20.54 -8.10 -2.17
C GLN A 9 19.20 -8.52 -2.78
N ARG A 10 18.53 -7.61 -3.51
CA ARG A 10 17.33 -7.95 -4.28
C ARG A 10 17.70 -9.11 -5.21
N VAL A 11 17.24 -10.31 -4.86
CA VAL A 11 17.49 -11.56 -5.62
C VAL A 11 16.69 -11.56 -6.94
N TYR A 12 15.82 -10.57 -7.11
CA TYR A 12 14.92 -10.39 -8.24
C TYR A 12 15.14 -9.02 -8.91
N ASP A 13 14.84 -8.97 -10.22
CA ASP A 13 14.82 -7.73 -10.98
C ASP A 13 13.77 -6.76 -10.43
N LYS A 14 13.96 -5.45 -10.66
CA LYS A 14 13.00 -4.44 -10.19
C LYS A 14 11.57 -4.81 -10.67
N PRO A 15 10.60 -4.93 -9.75
CA PRO A 15 9.22 -5.25 -10.13
C PRO A 15 8.61 -4.15 -10.99
N ILE A 16 7.63 -4.53 -11.82
CA ILE A 16 6.93 -3.61 -12.72
C ILE A 16 5.43 -3.92 -12.75
N GLY A 17 4.61 -2.87 -12.79
CA GLY A 17 3.16 -3.01 -12.88
C GLY A 17 2.59 -3.70 -11.63
N ILE A 18 1.87 -4.81 -11.81
CA ILE A 18 1.17 -5.50 -10.71
C ILE A 18 2.13 -6.19 -9.72
N THR A 19 3.37 -6.45 -10.12
CA THR A 19 4.37 -7.06 -9.22
C THR A 19 5.09 -6.03 -8.35
N ASP A 20 4.79 -4.75 -8.52
CA ASP A 20 5.27 -3.64 -7.71
C ASP A 20 4.12 -3.17 -6.79
N PRO A 21 4.21 -3.37 -5.47
CA PRO A 21 5.36 -3.85 -4.69
C PRO A 21 5.55 -5.39 -4.69
N PRO A 22 6.77 -5.90 -4.39
CA PRO A 22 7.04 -7.33 -4.27
C PRO A 22 6.14 -8.01 -3.24
N ILE A 23 5.62 -9.18 -3.57
CA ILE A 23 4.69 -9.89 -2.66
C ILE A 23 5.37 -10.33 -1.36
N ASP A 24 6.66 -10.67 -1.39
CA ASP A 24 7.36 -11.13 -0.19
C ASP A 24 7.47 -10.00 0.84
N GLU A 25 7.75 -8.77 0.40
CA GLU A 25 7.77 -7.58 1.28
C GLU A 25 6.37 -7.31 1.86
N LEU A 26 5.30 -7.46 1.06
CA LEU A 26 3.94 -7.32 1.56
C LEU A 26 3.56 -8.37 2.61
N LEU A 27 4.09 -9.59 2.50
CA LEU A 27 3.77 -10.68 3.42
C LEU A 27 4.49 -10.55 4.76
N ASP A 28 5.54 -9.73 4.85
CA ASP A 28 6.19 -9.41 6.13
C ASP A 28 5.28 -8.54 7.05
N HIS A 29 4.27 -7.88 6.46
CA HIS A 29 3.33 -7.01 7.19
C HIS A 29 2.03 -7.71 7.63
N VAL A 30 1.82 -8.99 7.31
CA VAL A 30 0.54 -9.68 7.58
C VAL A 30 0.73 -11.13 8.00
N SER A 31 -0.29 -11.74 8.62
CA SER A 31 -0.20 -13.15 9.04
C SER A 31 -0.27 -14.15 7.89
N SER A 32 -0.94 -13.79 6.78
CA SER A 32 -1.20 -14.69 5.67
C SER A 32 -1.56 -13.96 4.38
N LYS A 33 -1.47 -14.68 3.25
CA LYS A 33 -1.93 -14.17 1.94
C LYS A 33 -3.41 -13.73 1.96
N TYR A 34 -4.25 -14.41 2.75
CA TYR A 34 -5.66 -14.05 2.87
C TYR A 34 -5.85 -12.76 3.69
N ALA A 35 -5.08 -12.59 4.76
CA ALA A 35 -5.09 -11.36 5.55
C ALA A 35 -4.69 -10.16 4.69
N LEU A 36 -3.63 -10.28 3.87
CA LEU A 36 -3.21 -9.25 2.91
C LEU A 36 -4.35 -8.82 1.97
N VAL A 37 -5.08 -9.79 1.40
CA VAL A 37 -6.18 -9.51 0.47
C VAL A 37 -7.25 -8.66 1.16
N ILE A 38 -7.66 -9.03 2.37
CA ILE A 38 -8.70 -8.29 3.10
C ILE A 38 -8.19 -6.91 3.52
N PHE A 39 -6.96 -6.82 4.01
CA PHE A 39 -6.34 -5.58 4.45
C PHE A 39 -6.26 -4.57 3.29
N ALA A 40 -5.62 -4.95 2.18
CA ALA A 40 -5.49 -4.11 1.00
C ALA A 40 -6.86 -3.76 0.40
N ALA A 41 -7.81 -4.70 0.35
CA ALA A 41 -9.15 -4.44 -0.20
C ALA A 41 -9.95 -3.43 0.65
N LYS A 42 -9.92 -3.54 1.98
CA LYS A 42 -10.58 -2.57 2.87
C LYS A 42 -9.98 -1.19 2.69
N ARG A 43 -8.65 -1.09 2.68
CA ARG A 43 -7.95 0.19 2.50
C ARG A 43 -8.21 0.81 1.12
N ALA A 44 -8.19 0.01 0.06
CA ALA A 44 -8.51 0.48 -1.29
C ALA A 44 -9.93 1.05 -1.40
N ARG A 45 -10.90 0.46 -0.69
CA ARG A 45 -12.28 1.01 -0.62
C ARG A 45 -12.29 2.35 0.10
N GLN A 46 -11.55 2.52 1.19
CA GLN A 46 -11.43 3.78 1.91
C GLN A 46 -10.86 4.89 0.99
N ILE A 47 -9.77 4.61 0.28
CA ILE A 47 -9.15 5.55 -0.67
C ILE A 47 -10.12 5.89 -1.80
N ASN A 48 -10.82 4.91 -2.36
CA ASN A 48 -11.82 5.15 -3.41
C ASN A 48 -12.99 6.00 -2.91
N SER A 49 -13.48 5.76 -1.69
CA SER A 49 -14.53 6.59 -1.09
C SER A 49 -14.06 8.01 -0.82
N TYR A 50 -12.82 8.20 -0.38
CA TYR A 50 -12.21 9.52 -0.21
C TYR A 50 -12.26 10.33 -1.50
N TYR A 51 -11.83 9.76 -2.64
CA TYR A 51 -11.86 10.46 -3.92
C TYR A 51 -13.29 10.73 -4.43
N ARG A 52 -14.27 9.89 -4.07
CA ARG A 52 -15.68 10.09 -4.44
C ARG A 52 -16.37 11.18 -3.63
N GLN A 53 -16.00 11.33 -2.35
CA GLN A 53 -16.57 12.32 -1.44
C GLN A 53 -15.84 13.66 -1.46
N GLN A 54 -14.71 13.78 -2.15
CA GLN A 54 -13.93 15.02 -2.20
C GLN A 54 -14.77 16.23 -2.66
N ASP A 55 -15.75 16.01 -3.53
CA ASP A 55 -16.67 17.04 -4.02
C ASP A 55 -17.79 17.41 -3.02
N GLU A 56 -18.07 16.55 -2.05
CA GLU A 56 -19.15 16.70 -1.07
C GLU A 56 -18.73 17.53 0.17
N GLY A 57 -17.44 17.85 0.31
CA GLY A 57 -16.92 18.73 1.37
C GLY A 57 -16.93 18.13 2.79
N VAL A 58 -17.23 16.83 2.91
CA VAL A 58 -17.20 16.07 4.17
C VAL A 58 -16.12 15.00 4.06
N PHE A 59 -15.12 15.05 4.95
CA PHE A 59 -14.01 14.09 4.96
C PHE A 59 -14.27 12.95 5.94
N GLU A 60 -15.10 11.98 5.55
CA GLU A 60 -15.36 10.78 6.37
C GLU A 60 -14.22 9.76 6.27
N PHE A 61 -13.52 9.73 5.13
CA PHE A 61 -12.46 8.77 4.84
C PHE A 61 -11.09 9.44 4.76
N VAL A 62 -10.06 8.71 5.17
CA VAL A 62 -8.67 9.15 5.08
C VAL A 62 -8.16 8.85 3.67
N GLY A 63 -7.65 9.89 2.99
CA GLY A 63 -7.05 9.78 1.67
C GLY A 63 -5.72 9.01 1.66
N PRO A 64 -5.02 8.96 0.52
CA PRO A 64 -3.71 8.31 0.41
C PRO A 64 -2.70 8.87 1.43
N LEU A 65 -1.88 7.98 1.98
CA LEU A 65 -0.79 8.28 2.90
C LEU A 65 0.57 8.34 2.19
N VAL A 66 0.71 7.63 1.06
CA VAL A 66 1.81 7.80 0.11
C VAL A 66 1.44 8.84 -0.94
N ASP A 67 2.43 9.44 -1.59
CA ASP A 67 2.22 10.24 -2.80
C ASP A 67 2.07 9.29 -4.01
N PRO A 68 0.85 9.04 -4.52
CA PRO A 68 0.67 8.09 -5.59
C PRO A 68 1.03 8.73 -6.94
N PRO A 69 1.61 7.96 -7.88
CA PRO A 69 1.69 8.39 -9.26
C PRO A 69 0.32 8.79 -9.83
N THR A 70 0.31 9.68 -10.82
CA THR A 70 -0.93 10.16 -11.46
C THR A 70 -1.79 8.98 -11.93
N GLU A 71 -3.08 8.99 -11.60
CA GLU A 71 -4.09 7.96 -11.97
C GLU A 71 -3.83 6.54 -11.42
N GLN A 72 -3.04 6.39 -10.35
CA GLN A 72 -2.86 5.10 -9.70
C GLN A 72 -4.21 4.53 -9.21
N LYS A 73 -4.42 3.23 -9.41
CA LYS A 73 -5.61 2.55 -8.88
C LYS A 73 -5.56 2.53 -7.35
N PRO A 74 -6.70 2.73 -6.64
CA PRO A 74 -6.72 2.73 -5.17
C PRO A 74 -6.12 1.48 -4.51
N LEU A 75 -6.25 0.32 -5.15
CA LEU A 75 -5.65 -0.92 -4.66
C LEU A 75 -4.12 -0.89 -4.72
N SER A 76 -3.53 -0.35 -5.78
CA SER A 76 -2.08 -0.21 -5.88
C SER A 76 -1.54 0.77 -4.84
N THR A 77 -2.23 1.89 -4.61
CA THR A 77 -1.89 2.82 -3.53
C THR A 77 -1.94 2.15 -2.17
N ALA A 78 -2.98 1.36 -1.89
CA ALA A 78 -3.09 0.61 -0.64
C ALA A 78 -1.93 -0.39 -0.44
N LEU A 79 -1.49 -1.08 -1.49
CA LEU A 79 -0.34 -2.00 -1.41
C LEU A 79 0.97 -1.27 -1.13
N LEU A 80 1.18 -0.08 -1.72
CA LEU A 80 2.34 0.76 -1.43
C LEU A 80 2.34 1.24 0.02
N GLU A 81 1.19 1.66 0.55
CA GLU A 81 1.09 2.06 1.96
C GLU A 81 1.38 0.91 2.94
N ILE A 82 1.00 -0.32 2.58
CA ILE A 82 1.33 -1.51 3.36
C ILE A 82 2.84 -1.79 3.31
N GLN A 83 3.48 -1.73 2.12
CA GLN A 83 4.93 -1.90 1.98
C GLN A 83 5.72 -0.86 2.79
N GLU A 84 5.25 0.39 2.83
CA GLU A 84 5.89 1.45 3.63
C GLU A 84 5.57 1.36 5.13
N GLY A 85 4.78 0.37 5.56
CA GLY A 85 4.43 0.16 6.97
C GLY A 85 3.62 1.30 7.59
N MET A 86 2.82 2.02 6.80
CA MET A 86 2.08 3.20 7.26
C MET A 86 0.70 2.90 7.84
N LEU A 87 0.31 1.63 7.85
CA LEU A 87 -1.02 1.18 8.26
C LEU A 87 -0.88 0.04 9.26
N ASP A 88 -1.68 0.11 10.32
CA ASP A 88 -1.89 -1.01 11.23
C ASP A 88 -3.13 -1.80 10.80
N HIS A 89 -3.10 -3.12 11.01
CA HIS A 89 -4.26 -3.99 10.86
C HIS A 89 -4.48 -4.84 12.11
N GLU A 90 -5.76 -5.03 12.45
CA GLU A 90 -6.16 -5.95 13.50
C GLU A 90 -6.87 -7.16 12.89
N GLU A 91 -6.45 -8.35 13.32
CA GLU A 91 -7.07 -9.62 12.96
C GLU A 91 -7.92 -10.09 14.15
N GLY A 92 -9.20 -10.40 13.90
CA GLY A 92 -10.18 -10.80 14.91
C GLY A 92 -10.74 -12.19 14.66
#